data_AF-A0A2E8FJX0-F1
#
_entry.id   AF-A0A2E8FJX0-F1
#
_cell.length_a   1.000
_cell.length_b   1.000
_cell.length_c   1.000
_cell.angle_alpha   90.00
_cell.angle_beta   90.00
_cell.angle_gamma   90.00
#
_symmetry.space_group_name_H-M   'P 1'
#
loop_
_entity.id
_entity.type
_entity.pdbx_description
1 polymer ?
#
loop_
_entity_poly.entity_id
_entity_poly.type
_entity_poly.pdbx_seq_one_letter_code
_entity_poly.pdbx_strand_id
1 'polypeptide(L)'
;MRSRPSAVIVIDTQRFNLQIDILRDRPTMFNTPSTFRLFRVVSLLLVIVLGIGEECRAAGPTKIVQAGDHFVNFVLQEIEQTRKRLPGITRAANLAADRIVKLDGELLSAGDQSFSLEPVWRAGGIAFSRQYTPGGSSAGFPKLDSPKDKIPYYRTEEFVKHFTVKKATAKDVVLLGFENEKEERKHLLPTVRQLLGDKALIIFFGSANAAARLEQEFGKRDNLLTITHTVPDGGIVSVPGWTKKICSGRSIANRLYLWSFEAELIGAFLRRGKMPGILLSVTYESPQIWNMPLLHDYKFIPAFNVTPVKEGELGNTYLGHIRQIVGRILPGQRKKFQKAAKWLAEAARKKRTSYALLIHGLAPEGLPGDPGLFTVFSEGNAYYPQLDKVIRKNDVALFVGYNWYPPRLAKTVDKADARQILCFTLVQEAPPKPAVYGEVGELYHPTSFDQLPQAKNRIYIDLRFAQYNAVLKIPGYPIPALETSSFAEDVVYWHLVADTVELIVKDRD
;
A
#
# COMPACT_ATOMS: atom_id res chain seq x y z
N MET A 1 -20.35 17.35 -49.13
CA MET A 1 -19.95 16.60 -47.92
C MET A 1 -18.61 15.94 -48.20
N ARG A 2 -17.53 16.39 -47.56
CA ARG A 2 -16.18 15.85 -47.76
C ARG A 2 -15.93 14.74 -46.73
N SER A 3 -15.68 13.52 -47.20
CA SER A 3 -15.29 12.37 -46.39
C SER A 3 -13.86 12.53 -45.87
N ARG A 4 -13.65 12.28 -44.58
CA ARG A 4 -12.32 12.20 -43.97
C ARG A 4 -11.66 10.85 -44.29
N PRO A 5 -10.34 10.77 -44.52
CA PRO A 5 -9.66 9.49 -44.67
C PRO A 5 -9.39 8.85 -43.31
N SER A 6 -9.61 7.54 -43.22
CA SER A 6 -9.22 6.69 -42.11
C SER A 6 -7.75 6.30 -42.25
N ALA A 7 -6.93 6.56 -41.25
CA ALA A 7 -5.57 6.03 -41.18
C ALA A 7 -5.60 4.63 -40.56
N VAL A 8 -5.10 3.64 -41.28
CA VAL A 8 -4.82 2.28 -40.78
C VAL A 8 -3.33 2.23 -40.48
N ILE A 9 -2.98 1.99 -39.22
CA ILE A 9 -1.58 1.69 -38.82
C ILE A 9 -1.44 0.18 -38.81
N VAL A 10 -0.68 -0.35 -39.76
CA VAL A 10 -0.21 -1.74 -39.76
C VAL A 10 1.17 -1.75 -39.11
N ILE A 11 1.31 -2.47 -38.00
CA ILE A 11 2.61 -2.72 -37.37
C ILE A 11 3.09 -4.08 -37.87
N ASP A 12 4.09 -4.07 -38.74
CA ASP A 12 4.83 -5.27 -39.17
C ASP A 12 5.95 -5.55 -38.17
N THR A 13 5.91 -6.73 -37.54
CA THR A 13 6.85 -7.16 -36.51
C THR A 13 7.82 -8.21 -37.04
N GLN A 14 8.54 -7.91 -38.13
CA GLN A 14 9.74 -8.68 -38.47
C GLN A 14 10.89 -7.80 -38.99
N ARG A 15 12.06 -7.98 -38.34
CA ARG A 15 13.42 -7.51 -38.69
C ARG A 15 13.85 -6.15 -38.12
N PHE A 16 14.54 -6.21 -36.98
CA PHE A 16 15.61 -5.27 -36.65
C PHE A 16 16.94 -6.04 -36.59
N ASN A 17 17.71 -5.96 -37.67
CA ASN A 17 19.16 -6.14 -37.62
C ASN A 17 19.76 -4.75 -37.42
N LEU A 18 20.35 -4.51 -36.25
CA LEU A 18 21.10 -3.30 -35.97
C LEU A 18 22.49 -3.44 -36.61
N GLN A 19 22.70 -2.76 -37.73
CA GLN A 19 24.00 -2.63 -38.39
C GLN A 19 24.63 -1.32 -37.88
N ILE A 20 25.74 -1.42 -37.15
CA ILE A 20 26.51 -0.27 -36.66
C ILE A 20 27.49 0.12 -37.76
N ASP A 21 27.24 1.25 -38.44
CA ASP A 21 28.18 1.88 -39.35
C ASP A 21 29.15 2.78 -38.54
N ILE A 22 30.42 2.39 -38.52
CA ILE A 22 31.53 3.24 -38.05
C ILE A 22 32.09 3.98 -39.27
N LEU A 23 32.03 5.31 -39.22
CA LEU A 23 32.54 6.22 -40.23
C LEU A 23 34.06 6.02 -40.45
N ARG A 24 34.41 6.01 -41.73
CA ARG A 24 35.75 5.87 -42.29
C ARG A 24 36.59 7.13 -42.06
N ASP A 25 37.86 6.92 -41.72
CA ASP A 25 38.97 7.70 -42.26
C ASP A 25 40.02 6.73 -42.85
N ARG A 26 40.54 7.09 -44.02
CA ARG A 26 41.67 6.48 -44.78
C ARG A 26 42.58 7.64 -45.20
N PRO A 27 43.86 7.45 -45.61
CA PRO A 27 44.47 6.28 -46.26
C PRO A 27 45.85 5.89 -45.65
N THR A 28 46.48 4.73 -45.90
CA THR A 28 47.17 4.31 -47.15
C THR A 28 47.68 2.85 -47.09
N MET A 29 47.61 2.16 -48.23
CA MET A 29 48.48 1.11 -48.82
C MET A 29 49.22 0.06 -47.96
N PHE A 30 48.93 -1.24 -48.17
CA PHE A 30 49.75 -2.20 -48.95
C PHE A 30 49.14 -3.63 -48.96
N ASN A 31 49.38 -4.37 -50.06
CA ASN A 31 48.94 -5.73 -50.40
C ASN A 31 49.59 -6.84 -49.56
N THR A 32 48.85 -7.92 -49.24
CA THR A 32 49.05 -9.32 -49.74
C THR A 32 48.23 -10.35 -48.93
N PRO A 33 47.87 -11.52 -49.51
CA PRO A 33 47.03 -12.52 -48.85
C PRO A 33 47.85 -13.70 -48.31
N SER A 34 47.56 -14.13 -47.09
CA SER A 34 47.92 -15.48 -46.64
C SER A 34 46.93 -16.00 -45.62
N THR A 35 46.31 -17.11 -46.00
CA THR A 35 45.88 -18.24 -45.18
C THR A 35 46.57 -18.33 -43.81
N PHE A 36 45.86 -18.69 -42.74
CA PHE A 36 46.30 -19.70 -41.77
C PHE A 36 45.26 -19.95 -40.64
N ARG A 37 44.89 -21.23 -40.54
CA ARG A 37 44.58 -22.04 -39.34
C ARG A 37 43.53 -21.57 -38.32
N LEU A 38 42.38 -22.24 -38.42
CA LEU A 38 41.36 -22.44 -37.40
C LEU A 38 41.93 -23.25 -36.20
N PHE A 39 42.27 -22.59 -35.10
CA PHE A 39 42.48 -23.25 -33.80
C PHE A 39 41.13 -23.30 -33.06
N ARG A 40 40.57 -24.50 -32.90
CA ARG A 40 39.48 -24.77 -31.95
C ARG A 40 40.04 -24.70 -30.54
N VAL A 41 39.86 -23.57 -29.87
CA VAL A 41 39.96 -23.48 -28.41
C VAL A 41 38.59 -23.85 -27.85
N VAL A 42 38.48 -25.06 -27.31
CA VAL A 42 37.33 -25.46 -26.48
C VAL A 42 37.55 -24.81 -25.12
N SER A 43 37.06 -23.58 -24.95
CA SER A 43 36.96 -22.94 -23.64
C SER A 43 35.80 -23.57 -22.89
N LEU A 44 36.16 -24.46 -21.96
CA LEU A 44 35.26 -24.99 -20.95
C LEU A 44 34.87 -23.84 -20.01
N LEU A 45 33.77 -23.14 -20.32
CA LEU A 45 33.19 -22.12 -19.45
C LEU A 45 32.44 -22.84 -18.32
N LEU A 46 33.16 -23.15 -17.25
CA LEU A 46 32.59 -23.53 -15.96
C LEU A 46 31.93 -22.28 -15.37
N VAL A 47 30.68 -22.03 -15.72
CA VAL A 47 29.85 -21.01 -15.05
C VAL A 47 29.53 -21.57 -13.66
N ILE A 48 30.35 -21.21 -12.68
CA ILE A 48 29.99 -21.31 -11.28
C ILE A 48 28.90 -20.27 -11.04
N VAL A 49 27.64 -20.69 -11.16
CA VAL A 49 26.49 -19.93 -10.65
C VAL A 49 26.52 -20.03 -9.13
N LEU A 50 27.39 -19.24 -8.49
CA LEU A 50 27.18 -18.80 -7.11
C LEU A 50 26.25 -17.60 -7.14
N GLY A 51 25.08 -17.81 -7.75
CA GLY A 51 23.95 -16.91 -7.67
C GLY A 51 23.24 -17.17 -6.35
N ILE A 52 23.20 -16.14 -5.53
CA ILE A 52 22.62 -16.05 -4.20
C ILE A 52 21.12 -16.44 -4.28
N GLY A 53 20.85 -17.74 -4.28
CA GLY A 53 19.54 -18.26 -3.95
C GLY A 53 19.34 -18.06 -2.45
N GLU A 54 18.92 -16.86 -2.03
CA GLU A 54 18.01 -16.79 -0.89
C GLU A 54 16.76 -17.56 -1.33
N GLU A 55 16.80 -18.89 -1.19
CA GLU A 55 15.62 -19.73 -1.29
C GLU A 55 14.54 -19.06 -0.45
N CYS A 56 13.38 -18.82 -1.07
CA CYS A 56 12.15 -18.41 -0.42
C CYS A 56 11.72 -19.48 0.60
N ARG A 57 12.50 -19.67 1.67
CA ARG A 57 12.03 -20.37 2.85
C ARG A 57 10.89 -19.52 3.37
N ALA A 58 9.69 -20.10 3.36
CA ALA A 58 8.53 -19.49 3.98
C ALA A 58 8.95 -19.06 5.39
N ALA A 59 9.08 -17.74 5.60
CA ALA A 59 9.62 -17.21 6.84
C ALA A 59 8.72 -17.69 7.97
N GLY A 60 9.21 -18.61 8.80
CA GLY A 60 8.47 -19.08 9.97
C GLY A 60 8.12 -17.89 10.88
N PRO A 61 7.36 -18.13 11.96
CA PRO A 61 7.16 -17.09 12.97
C PRO A 61 8.51 -16.52 13.40
N THR A 62 8.58 -15.20 13.51
CA THR A 62 9.74 -14.47 13.99
C THR A 62 10.03 -14.91 15.42
N LYS A 63 11.30 -15.23 15.71
CA LYS A 63 11.74 -15.45 17.09
C LYS A 63 11.44 -14.21 17.93
N ILE A 64 10.66 -14.40 18.99
CA ILE A 64 10.30 -13.35 19.93
C ILE A 64 11.51 -13.00 20.79
N VAL A 65 11.92 -11.74 20.72
CA VAL A 65 12.98 -11.12 21.53
C VAL A 65 12.40 -9.94 22.32
N GLN A 66 11.43 -9.22 21.75
CA GLN A 66 10.75 -8.07 22.37
C GLN A 66 9.27 -8.00 21.98
N ALA A 67 8.52 -7.12 22.65
CA ALA A 67 7.08 -6.94 22.49
C ALA A 67 6.65 -6.69 21.03
N GLY A 68 7.41 -5.91 20.26
CA GLY A 68 7.13 -5.64 18.85
C GLY A 68 7.14 -6.87 17.96
N ASP A 69 7.91 -7.91 18.33
CA ASP A 69 7.93 -9.17 17.56
C ASP A 69 6.60 -9.92 17.65
N HIS A 70 5.83 -9.74 18.73
CA HIS A 70 4.48 -10.28 18.83
C HIS A 70 3.55 -9.66 17.80
N PHE A 71 3.69 -8.35 17.52
CA PHE A 71 2.90 -7.69 16.50
C PHE A 71 3.22 -8.23 15.10
N VAL A 72 4.50 -8.36 14.75
CA VAL A 72 4.93 -8.96 13.46
C VAL A 72 4.37 -10.37 13.30
N ASN A 73 4.46 -11.19 14.34
CA ASN A 73 3.93 -12.55 14.32
C ASN A 73 2.40 -12.59 14.18
N PHE A 74 1.69 -11.66 14.83
CA PHE A 74 0.26 -11.51 14.65
C PHE A 74 -0.09 -11.21 13.18
N VAL A 75 0.61 -10.28 12.53
CA VAL A 75 0.36 -9.94 11.12
C VAL A 75 0.65 -11.13 10.20
N LEU A 76 1.78 -11.82 10.40
CA LEU A 76 2.11 -13.04 9.65
C LEU A 76 1.07 -14.14 9.83
N GLN A 77 0.53 -14.29 11.04
CA GLN A 77 -0.55 -15.23 11.31
C GLN A 77 -1.84 -14.81 10.61
N GLU A 78 -2.20 -13.52 10.64
CA GLU A 78 -3.43 -13.03 10.01
C GLU A 78 -3.40 -13.17 8.49
N ILE A 79 -2.22 -13.10 7.86
CA ILE A 79 -2.02 -13.43 6.43
C ILE A 79 -2.41 -14.88 6.14
N GLU A 80 -1.98 -15.84 6.97
CA GLU A 80 -2.36 -17.24 6.80
C GLU A 80 -3.84 -17.49 7.11
N GLN A 81 -4.40 -16.76 8.07
CA GLN A 81 -5.83 -16.79 8.38
C GLN A 81 -6.68 -16.24 7.24
N THR A 82 -6.22 -15.19 6.57
CA THR A 82 -6.86 -14.61 5.39
C THR A 82 -6.80 -15.61 4.23
N ARG A 83 -5.65 -16.27 4.01
CA ARG A 83 -5.50 -17.32 2.99
C ARG A 83 -6.51 -18.45 3.17
N LYS A 84 -6.75 -18.90 4.41
CA LYS A 84 -7.77 -19.93 4.72
C LYS A 84 -9.19 -19.47 4.41
N ARG A 85 -9.46 -18.16 4.50
CA ARG A 85 -10.78 -17.55 4.22
C ARG A 85 -10.94 -17.14 2.76
N LEU A 86 -9.89 -17.26 1.94
CA LEU A 86 -9.88 -16.83 0.55
C LEU A 86 -11.06 -17.39 -0.28
N PRO A 87 -11.50 -18.67 -0.13
CA PRO A 87 -12.67 -19.14 -0.85
C PRO A 87 -13.95 -18.32 -0.59
N GLY A 88 -14.15 -17.83 0.64
CA GLY A 88 -15.28 -16.95 0.98
C GLY A 88 -15.12 -15.56 0.36
N ILE A 89 -13.91 -15.03 0.40
CA ILE A 89 -13.53 -13.75 -0.22
C ILE A 89 -13.78 -13.81 -1.74
N THR A 90 -13.32 -14.86 -2.42
CA THR A 90 -13.51 -15.08 -3.86
C THR A 90 -14.99 -15.17 -4.24
N ARG A 91 -15.83 -15.84 -3.43
CA ARG A 91 -17.28 -15.87 -3.67
C ARG A 91 -17.90 -14.48 -3.60
N ALA A 92 -17.56 -13.69 -2.58
CA ALA A 92 -18.03 -12.31 -2.46
C ALA A 92 -17.56 -11.45 -3.64
N ALA A 93 -16.30 -11.60 -4.06
CA ALA A 93 -15.72 -10.88 -5.19
C ALA A 93 -16.41 -11.23 -6.51
N ASN A 94 -16.76 -12.49 -6.74
CA ASN A 94 -17.55 -12.90 -7.91
C ASN A 94 -18.95 -12.27 -7.93
N LEU A 95 -19.64 -12.23 -6.79
CA LEU A 95 -20.96 -11.59 -6.68
C LEU A 95 -20.88 -10.08 -6.92
N ALA A 96 -19.85 -9.43 -6.37
CA ALA A 96 -19.57 -8.02 -6.64
C ALA A 96 -19.28 -7.76 -8.12
N ALA A 97 -18.42 -8.58 -8.74
CA ALA A 97 -18.10 -8.44 -10.17
C ALA A 97 -19.33 -8.64 -11.05
N ASP A 98 -20.19 -9.62 -10.75
CA ASP A 98 -21.46 -9.80 -11.45
C ASP A 98 -22.35 -8.58 -11.34
N ARG A 99 -22.48 -8.04 -10.13
CA ARG A 99 -23.29 -6.85 -9.87
C ARG A 99 -22.80 -5.65 -10.68
N ILE A 100 -21.50 -5.38 -10.63
CA ILE A 100 -20.86 -4.26 -11.34
C ILE A 100 -20.93 -4.46 -12.86
N VAL A 101 -20.56 -5.62 -13.38
CA VAL A 101 -20.48 -5.85 -14.84
C VAL A 101 -21.85 -5.98 -15.47
N LYS A 102 -22.80 -6.68 -14.83
CA LYS A 102 -24.12 -6.97 -15.45
C LYS A 102 -25.12 -5.84 -15.24
N LEU A 103 -25.05 -5.13 -14.11
CA LEU A 103 -26.02 -4.08 -13.78
C LEU A 103 -25.46 -2.65 -13.94
N ASP A 104 -24.19 -2.53 -14.34
CA ASP A 104 -23.44 -1.27 -14.37
C ASP A 104 -23.43 -0.57 -13.00
N GLY A 105 -23.15 -1.35 -11.96
CA GLY A 105 -23.05 -0.88 -10.59
C GLY A 105 -21.78 -0.09 -10.30
N GLU A 106 -21.83 0.74 -9.26
CA GLU A 106 -20.66 1.39 -8.68
C GLU A 106 -19.97 0.48 -7.64
N LEU A 107 -18.67 0.72 -7.43
CA LEU A 107 -17.92 0.19 -6.29
C LEU A 107 -17.79 1.28 -5.24
N LEU A 108 -18.51 1.14 -4.15
CA LEU A 108 -18.60 2.14 -3.09
C LEU A 108 -17.89 1.63 -1.83
N SER A 109 -17.20 2.52 -1.12
CA SER A 109 -16.54 2.23 0.15
C SER A 109 -17.16 3.05 1.28
N ALA A 110 -17.55 2.38 2.36
CA ALA A 110 -18.30 2.93 3.48
C ALA A 110 -17.69 2.50 4.81
N GLY A 111 -17.90 3.28 5.87
CA GLY A 111 -17.27 2.97 7.16
C GLY A 111 -16.98 4.17 8.01
N ASP A 112 -15.97 4.03 8.86
CA ASP A 112 -15.24 5.16 9.39
C ASP A 112 -14.29 5.74 8.33
N GLN A 113 -13.69 6.89 8.63
CA GLN A 113 -12.82 7.59 7.70
C GLN A 113 -11.63 6.74 7.25
N SER A 114 -11.01 5.99 8.18
CA SER A 114 -9.82 5.18 7.89
C SER A 114 -10.14 4.04 6.92
N PHE A 115 -11.22 3.28 7.13
CA PHE A 115 -11.59 2.20 6.23
C PHE A 115 -12.11 2.72 4.89
N SER A 116 -13.01 3.70 4.92
CA SER A 116 -13.74 4.12 3.72
C SER A 116 -12.86 4.78 2.65
N LEU A 117 -11.74 5.39 3.04
CA LEU A 117 -10.77 5.98 2.10
C LEU A 117 -9.75 4.98 1.57
N GLU A 118 -9.55 3.84 2.25
CA GLU A 118 -8.46 2.90 1.90
C GLU A 118 -8.54 2.34 0.47
N PRO A 119 -9.71 2.01 -0.09
CA PRO A 119 -9.78 1.55 -1.48
C PRO A 119 -10.06 2.69 -2.48
N VAL A 120 -10.16 3.95 -2.02
CA VAL A 120 -10.62 5.08 -2.86
C VAL A 120 -9.44 5.95 -3.26
N TRP A 121 -9.22 6.08 -4.57
CA TRP A 121 -8.14 6.90 -5.15
C TRP A 121 -6.75 6.57 -4.60
N ARG A 122 -6.43 5.28 -4.55
CA ARG A 122 -5.19 4.76 -3.99
C ARG A 122 -4.35 4.09 -5.07
N ALA A 123 -3.03 4.28 -5.01
CA ALA A 123 -2.12 3.66 -5.96
C ALA A 123 -2.30 2.13 -5.94
N GLY A 124 -2.41 1.51 -7.10
CA GLY A 124 -2.71 0.09 -7.23
C GLY A 124 -4.18 -0.29 -7.01
N GLY A 125 -5.04 0.63 -6.57
CA GLY A 125 -6.47 0.40 -6.37
C GLY A 125 -7.30 0.51 -7.65
N ILE A 126 -8.52 -0.02 -7.59
CA ILE A 126 -9.51 0.09 -8.68
C ILE A 126 -9.97 1.54 -8.84
N ALA A 127 -9.78 2.12 -10.03
CA ALA A 127 -9.90 3.55 -10.28
C ALA A 127 -11.31 4.13 -10.08
N PHE A 128 -12.34 3.33 -10.34
CA PHE A 128 -13.74 3.74 -10.20
C PHE A 128 -14.32 3.48 -8.79
N SER A 129 -13.48 3.14 -7.82
CA SER A 129 -13.88 3.06 -6.41
C SER A 129 -14.18 4.46 -5.85
N ARG A 130 -15.30 4.61 -5.16
CA ARG A 130 -15.77 5.90 -4.61
C ARG A 130 -16.18 5.78 -3.15
N GLN A 131 -16.04 6.85 -2.39
CA GLN A 131 -16.44 6.90 -0.99
C GLN A 131 -17.95 7.16 -0.85
N TYR A 132 -18.64 6.32 -0.08
CA TYR A 132 -20.04 6.50 0.30
C TYR A 132 -20.15 7.25 1.64
N THR A 133 -20.77 8.43 1.62
CA THR A 133 -20.90 9.30 2.81
C THR A 133 -22.33 9.81 2.98
N PRO A 134 -23.27 8.96 3.46
CA PRO A 134 -24.65 9.38 3.67
C PRO A 134 -24.75 10.51 4.69
N GLY A 135 -25.91 11.18 4.76
CA GLY A 135 -26.13 12.23 5.75
C GLY A 135 -25.87 11.73 7.17
N GLY A 136 -25.04 12.46 7.94
CA GLY A 136 -24.66 12.08 9.31
C GLY A 136 -23.57 11.02 9.42
N SER A 137 -22.92 10.64 8.32
CA SER A 137 -21.73 9.77 8.33
C SER A 137 -20.55 10.44 9.05
N SER A 138 -19.76 9.65 9.80
CA SER A 138 -18.44 10.07 10.30
C SER A 138 -17.33 9.93 9.25
N ALA A 139 -17.63 9.37 8.08
CA ALA A 139 -16.73 9.33 6.93
C ALA A 139 -16.83 10.58 6.06
N GLY A 140 -15.71 10.91 5.44
CA GLY A 140 -15.57 11.98 4.47
C GLY A 140 -14.10 12.33 4.28
N PHE A 141 -13.80 13.00 3.18
CA PHE A 141 -12.51 13.67 3.04
C PHE A 141 -12.38 14.73 4.14
N PRO A 142 -11.21 14.84 4.82
CA PRO A 142 -10.96 15.97 5.71
C PRO A 142 -11.24 17.27 4.96
N LYS A 143 -11.65 18.31 5.69
CA LYS A 143 -11.84 19.64 5.10
C LYS A 143 -10.54 20.03 4.37
N LEU A 144 -10.64 20.21 3.07
CA LEU A 144 -9.50 20.62 2.26
C LEU A 144 -9.27 22.11 2.48
N ASP A 145 -8.16 22.47 3.09
CA ASP A 145 -7.70 23.86 3.23
C ASP A 145 -6.97 24.36 1.97
N SER A 146 -7.11 23.68 0.82
CA SER A 146 -6.44 24.07 -0.42
C SER A 146 -7.24 25.17 -1.15
N PRO A 147 -6.58 26.25 -1.61
CA PRO A 147 -7.19 27.22 -2.50
C PRO A 147 -7.77 26.52 -3.74
N LYS A 148 -8.92 27.00 -4.25
CA LYS A 148 -9.65 26.41 -5.40
C LYS A 148 -8.80 26.30 -6.67
N ASP A 149 -7.69 27.02 -6.70
CA ASP A 149 -6.86 27.37 -7.83
C ASP A 149 -5.42 26.80 -7.71
N LYS A 150 -5.12 25.95 -6.71
CA LYS A 150 -3.81 25.29 -6.61
C LYS A 150 -3.84 23.78 -6.83
N ILE A 151 -2.93 23.36 -7.72
CA ILE A 151 -2.41 22.00 -7.83
C ILE A 151 -1.96 21.53 -6.44
N PRO A 152 -2.27 20.28 -6.06
CA PRO A 152 -2.71 19.20 -6.95
C PRO A 152 -4.24 19.01 -7.05
N TYR A 153 -4.71 18.58 -8.23
CA TYR A 153 -6.12 18.27 -8.56
C TYR A 153 -6.84 17.44 -7.48
N TYR A 154 -6.11 16.51 -6.82
CA TYR A 154 -6.62 15.66 -5.74
C TYR A 154 -6.91 16.39 -4.40
N ARG A 155 -6.85 17.72 -4.39
CA ARG A 155 -7.22 18.59 -3.26
C ARG A 155 -8.24 19.66 -3.65
N THR A 156 -9.01 19.41 -4.71
CA THR A 156 -10.07 20.32 -5.17
C THR A 156 -11.46 19.88 -4.68
N GLU A 157 -12.40 20.83 -4.59
CA GLU A 157 -13.81 20.52 -4.30
C GLU A 157 -14.41 19.58 -5.37
N GLU A 158 -14.02 19.77 -6.63
CA GLU A 158 -14.44 18.93 -7.75
C GLU A 158 -13.98 17.48 -7.56
N PHE A 159 -12.72 17.29 -7.16
CA PHE A 159 -12.19 15.98 -6.84
C PHE A 159 -12.97 15.29 -5.72
N VAL A 160 -13.21 15.99 -4.60
CA VAL A 160 -14.01 15.42 -3.50
C VAL A 160 -15.40 15.05 -3.97
N LYS A 161 -16.05 15.90 -4.76
CA LYS A 161 -17.37 15.63 -5.33
C LYS A 161 -17.34 14.43 -6.27
N HIS A 162 -16.29 14.28 -7.07
CA HIS A 162 -16.10 13.16 -7.97
C HIS A 162 -16.02 11.84 -7.19
N PHE A 163 -15.20 11.77 -6.14
CA PHE A 163 -15.03 10.53 -5.37
C PHE A 163 -16.05 10.31 -4.26
N THR A 164 -17.03 11.19 -4.10
CA THR A 164 -18.04 11.07 -3.05
C THR A 164 -19.42 10.77 -3.59
N VAL A 165 -20.05 9.73 -3.05
CA VAL A 165 -21.42 9.31 -3.34
C VAL A 165 -22.28 9.45 -2.08
N LYS A 166 -23.49 10.00 -2.23
CA LYS A 166 -24.42 10.23 -1.11
C LYS A 166 -25.55 9.19 -1.01
N LYS A 167 -25.81 8.44 -2.09
CA LYS A 167 -26.88 7.45 -2.19
C LYS A 167 -26.36 6.22 -2.90
N ALA A 168 -26.63 5.04 -2.34
CA ALA A 168 -26.43 3.78 -3.03
C ALA A 168 -27.73 3.38 -3.75
N THR A 169 -27.63 2.44 -4.68
CA THR A 169 -28.76 1.88 -5.42
C THR A 169 -28.70 0.36 -5.43
N ALA A 170 -29.75 -0.27 -5.94
CA ALA A 170 -29.81 -1.72 -6.11
C ALA A 170 -28.72 -2.28 -7.03
N LYS A 171 -28.06 -1.43 -7.83
CA LYS A 171 -26.99 -1.83 -8.74
C LYS A 171 -25.62 -1.83 -8.06
N ASP A 172 -25.47 -1.15 -6.93
CA ASP A 172 -24.15 -0.86 -6.38
C ASP A 172 -23.65 -1.96 -5.44
N VAL A 173 -22.32 -2.03 -5.33
CA VAL A 173 -21.61 -2.84 -4.34
C VAL A 173 -21.02 -1.90 -3.30
N VAL A 174 -21.27 -2.16 -2.03
CA VAL A 174 -20.74 -1.36 -0.92
C VAL A 174 -19.82 -2.21 -0.06
N LEU A 175 -18.53 -1.86 -0.06
CA LEU A 175 -17.52 -2.36 0.86
C LEU A 175 -17.67 -1.61 2.17
N LEU A 176 -18.08 -2.28 3.24
CA LEU A 176 -18.38 -1.65 4.53
C LEU A 176 -17.44 -2.16 5.61
N GLY A 177 -16.72 -1.28 6.30
CA GLY A 177 -15.83 -1.68 7.39
C GLY A 177 -15.54 -0.55 8.37
N PHE A 178 -15.00 -0.89 9.54
CA PHE A 178 -14.66 0.08 10.57
C PHE A 178 -13.35 -0.35 11.24
N GLU A 179 -12.36 0.52 11.25
CA GLU A 179 -11.11 0.28 11.97
C GLU A 179 -11.23 0.60 13.47
N ASN A 180 -12.19 1.45 13.84
CA ASN A 180 -12.49 1.85 15.21
C ASN A 180 -13.78 1.20 15.73
N GLU A 181 -13.70 0.37 16.78
CA GLU A 181 -14.90 -0.28 17.33
C GLU A 181 -15.95 0.67 17.93
N LYS A 182 -15.56 1.89 18.36
CA LYS A 182 -16.53 2.87 18.86
C LYS A 182 -17.39 3.40 17.72
N GLU A 183 -16.75 3.73 16.60
CA GLU A 183 -17.45 4.15 15.38
C GLU A 183 -18.30 3.00 14.83
N GLU A 184 -17.77 1.78 14.81
CA GLU A 184 -18.51 0.58 14.40
C GLU A 184 -19.80 0.40 15.23
N ARG A 185 -19.70 0.43 16.57
CA ARG A 185 -20.85 0.27 17.47
C ARG A 185 -21.91 1.33 17.23
N LYS A 186 -21.51 2.56 16.91
CA LYS A 186 -22.41 3.68 16.72
C LYS A 186 -23.06 3.68 15.34
N HIS A 187 -22.32 3.31 14.30
CA HIS A 187 -22.70 3.58 12.92
C HIS A 187 -23.03 2.34 12.09
N LEU A 188 -22.63 1.13 12.50
CA LEU A 188 -22.81 -0.09 11.69
C LEU A 188 -24.28 -0.39 11.39
N LEU A 189 -25.12 -0.57 12.41
CA LEU A 189 -26.52 -0.98 12.22
C LEU A 189 -27.34 0.06 11.43
N PRO A 190 -27.28 1.37 11.73
CA PRO A 190 -27.95 2.38 10.92
C PRO A 190 -27.51 2.37 9.45
N THR A 191 -26.21 2.23 9.20
CA THR A 191 -25.66 2.20 7.83
C THR A 191 -26.13 0.98 7.06
N VAL A 192 -26.09 -0.22 7.68
CA VAL A 192 -26.58 -1.45 7.04
C VAL A 192 -28.09 -1.37 6.78
N ARG A 193 -28.88 -0.85 7.72
CA ARG A 193 -30.33 -0.66 7.53
C ARG A 193 -30.63 0.21 6.32
N GLN A 194 -29.90 1.31 6.16
CA GLN A 194 -30.04 2.20 5.00
C GLN A 194 -29.67 1.47 3.70
N LEU A 195 -28.50 0.83 3.64
CA LEU A 195 -28.01 0.15 2.44
C LEU A 195 -28.90 -1.03 2.02
N LEU A 196 -29.48 -1.75 2.98
CA LEU A 196 -30.48 -2.79 2.72
C LEU A 196 -31.76 -2.18 2.14
N GLY A 197 -32.19 -1.02 2.63
CA GLY A 197 -33.30 -0.25 2.06
C GLY A 197 -33.03 0.19 0.62
N ASP A 198 -31.79 0.59 0.32
CA ASP A 198 -31.31 0.93 -1.02
C ASP A 198 -31.13 -0.30 -1.93
N LYS A 199 -31.26 -1.52 -1.36
CA LYS A 199 -31.08 -2.82 -2.03
C LYS A 199 -29.67 -3.04 -2.60
N ALA A 200 -28.69 -2.29 -2.13
CA ALA A 200 -27.29 -2.46 -2.54
C ALA A 200 -26.77 -3.84 -2.10
N LEU A 201 -25.73 -4.34 -2.79
CA LEU A 201 -24.97 -5.49 -2.31
C LEU A 201 -23.93 -5.02 -1.29
N ILE A 202 -24.07 -5.43 -0.04
CA ILE A 202 -23.18 -5.05 1.05
C ILE A 202 -22.17 -6.17 1.27
N ILE A 203 -20.89 -5.81 1.33
CA ILE A 203 -19.79 -6.70 1.72
C ILE A 203 -19.16 -6.11 2.97
N PHE A 204 -19.51 -6.67 4.11
CA PHE A 204 -19.03 -6.21 5.42
C PHE A 204 -17.69 -6.85 5.77
N PHE A 205 -16.70 -6.02 6.12
CA PHE A 205 -15.39 -6.38 6.63
C PHE A 205 -15.33 -6.05 8.13
N GLY A 206 -15.08 -7.05 8.97
CA GLY A 206 -14.95 -6.81 10.40
C GLY A 206 -14.84 -8.07 11.25
N SER A 207 -15.08 -7.92 12.55
CA SER A 207 -14.99 -9.06 13.48
C SER A 207 -16.13 -10.06 13.29
N ALA A 208 -15.86 -11.33 13.60
CA ALA A 208 -16.89 -12.38 13.67
C ALA A 208 -18.04 -11.99 14.63
N ASN A 209 -17.74 -11.30 15.72
CA ASN A 209 -18.76 -10.80 16.67
C ASN A 209 -19.65 -9.73 16.02
N ALA A 210 -19.08 -8.80 15.26
CA ALA A 210 -19.85 -7.78 14.55
C ALA A 210 -20.75 -8.40 13.47
N ALA A 211 -20.25 -9.42 12.76
CA ALA A 211 -21.04 -10.17 11.79
C ALA A 211 -22.20 -10.94 12.45
N ALA A 212 -21.97 -11.59 13.60
CA ALA A 212 -23.02 -12.27 14.35
C ALA A 212 -24.12 -11.29 14.80
N ARG A 213 -23.74 -10.08 15.23
CA ARG A 213 -24.69 -9.00 15.55
C ARG A 213 -25.51 -8.57 14.33
N LEU A 214 -24.89 -8.48 13.15
CA LEU A 214 -25.60 -8.18 11.90
C LEU A 214 -26.62 -9.27 11.54
N GLU A 215 -26.24 -10.54 11.66
CA GLU A 215 -27.13 -11.67 11.41
C GLU A 215 -28.29 -11.71 12.42
N GLN A 216 -28.03 -11.40 13.69
CA GLN A 216 -29.08 -11.30 14.71
C GLN A 216 -30.09 -10.18 14.41
N GLU A 217 -29.62 -9.00 13.99
CA GLU A 217 -30.47 -7.83 13.72
C GLU A 217 -31.24 -7.97 12.40
N PHE A 218 -30.58 -8.43 11.33
CA PHE A 218 -31.13 -8.37 9.98
C PHE A 218 -31.52 -9.74 9.41
N GLY A 219 -31.14 -10.84 10.07
CA GLY A 219 -31.23 -12.19 9.52
C GLY A 219 -30.25 -12.43 8.37
N LYS A 220 -30.31 -13.62 7.78
CA LYS A 220 -29.57 -13.92 6.54
C LYS A 220 -30.20 -13.16 5.37
N ARG A 221 -29.36 -12.49 4.57
CA ARG A 221 -29.77 -11.73 3.39
C ARG A 221 -28.84 -12.02 2.23
N ASP A 222 -29.40 -12.15 1.03
CA ASP A 222 -28.60 -12.41 -0.18
C ASP A 222 -27.74 -11.21 -0.60
N ASN A 223 -28.10 -10.00 -0.13
CA ASN A 223 -27.39 -8.76 -0.39
C ASN A 223 -26.58 -8.25 0.82
N LEU A 224 -26.33 -9.08 1.83
CA LEU A 224 -25.42 -8.79 2.94
C LEU A 224 -24.46 -9.97 3.14
N LEU A 225 -23.23 -9.79 2.64
CA LEU A 225 -22.14 -10.75 2.79
C LEU A 225 -21.19 -10.27 3.89
N THR A 226 -20.53 -11.20 4.57
CA THR A 226 -19.55 -10.90 5.61
C THR A 226 -18.22 -11.57 5.29
N ILE A 227 -17.13 -10.80 5.43
CA ILE A 227 -15.74 -11.25 5.37
C ILE A 227 -15.16 -10.93 6.75
N THR A 228 -14.91 -11.98 7.54
CA THR A 228 -14.67 -11.81 8.98
C THR A 228 -13.31 -12.27 9.46
N HIS A 229 -12.75 -11.51 10.40
CA HIS A 229 -11.57 -11.88 11.17
C HIS A 229 -11.94 -12.21 12.63
N THR A 230 -11.01 -12.83 13.36
CA THR A 230 -11.18 -13.17 14.79
C THR A 230 -10.39 -12.25 15.73
N VAL A 231 -9.84 -11.16 15.20
CA VAL A 231 -9.13 -10.16 16.00
C VAL A 231 -10.06 -9.54 17.05
N PRO A 232 -9.64 -9.47 18.34
CA PRO A 232 -10.45 -8.89 19.41
C PRO A 232 -10.62 -7.37 19.26
N ASP A 233 -11.57 -6.80 20.01
CA ASP A 233 -11.64 -5.35 20.28
C ASP A 233 -10.42 -4.92 21.11
N GLY A 234 -9.98 -3.67 20.95
CA GLY A 234 -8.82 -3.15 21.69
C GLY A 234 -7.47 -3.48 21.03
N GLY A 235 -6.39 -3.33 21.81
CA GLY A 235 -5.05 -3.73 21.37
C GLY A 235 -4.84 -5.24 21.39
N ILE A 236 -3.85 -5.73 20.64
CA ILE A 236 -3.56 -7.16 20.49
C ILE A 236 -2.30 -7.62 21.22
N VAL A 237 -1.38 -6.72 21.56
CA VAL A 237 -0.14 -7.03 22.28
C VAL A 237 -0.28 -6.74 23.77
N SER A 238 -0.04 -7.74 24.62
CA SER A 238 0.09 -7.56 26.06
C SER A 238 1.55 -7.26 26.41
N VAL A 239 1.79 -6.24 27.24
CA VAL A 239 3.11 -5.94 27.81
C VAL A 239 3.01 -6.04 29.34
N PRO A 240 3.81 -6.90 30.01
CA PRO A 240 3.82 -6.97 31.47
C PRO A 240 4.05 -5.60 32.10
N GLY A 241 3.26 -5.27 33.13
CA GLY A 241 3.29 -3.98 33.84
C GLY A 241 2.67 -2.80 33.05
N TRP A 242 2.11 -3.03 31.86
CA TRP A 242 1.24 -2.08 31.16
C TRP A 242 -0.23 -2.52 31.25
N THR A 243 -1.13 -1.61 31.59
CA THR A 243 -2.51 -1.96 32.02
C THR A 243 -3.46 -2.36 30.90
N LYS A 244 -3.22 -1.92 29.66
CA LYS A 244 -4.07 -2.19 28.50
C LYS A 244 -3.26 -2.88 27.41
N LYS A 245 -3.89 -3.74 26.61
CA LYS A 245 -3.23 -4.23 25.40
C LYS A 245 -3.00 -3.06 24.43
N ILE A 246 -1.87 -3.11 23.73
CA ILE A 246 -1.45 -2.11 22.75
C ILE A 246 -1.47 -2.69 21.33
N CYS A 247 -1.28 -1.83 20.35
CA CYS A 247 -1.28 -2.13 18.92
C CYS A 247 -2.64 -2.52 18.34
N SER A 248 -3.13 -1.71 17.40
CA SER A 248 -4.41 -1.96 16.72
C SER A 248 -4.26 -3.14 15.76
N GLY A 249 -4.91 -4.27 16.10
CA GLY A 249 -4.96 -5.42 15.20
C GLY A 249 -6.10 -5.35 14.19
N ARG A 250 -7.19 -4.64 14.52
CA ARG A 250 -8.39 -4.58 13.66
C ARG A 250 -8.14 -3.80 12.38
N SER A 251 -7.47 -2.65 12.48
CA SER A 251 -7.13 -1.81 11.33
C SER A 251 -6.39 -2.62 10.26
N ILE A 252 -5.27 -3.25 10.64
CA ILE A 252 -4.47 -4.04 9.69
C ILE A 252 -5.20 -5.27 9.18
N ALA A 253 -6.01 -5.94 10.01
CA ALA A 253 -6.82 -7.06 9.54
C ALA A 253 -7.82 -6.60 8.49
N ASN A 254 -8.66 -5.59 8.78
CA ASN A 254 -9.64 -5.09 7.83
C ASN A 254 -9.02 -4.70 6.48
N ARG A 255 -7.87 -3.99 6.49
CA ARG A 255 -7.12 -3.68 5.27
C ARG A 255 -6.64 -4.93 4.54
N LEU A 256 -6.12 -5.92 5.26
CA LEU A 256 -5.67 -7.18 4.67
C LEU A 256 -6.79 -7.92 3.95
N TYR A 257 -7.96 -8.02 4.57
CA TYR A 257 -9.14 -8.66 3.95
C TYR A 257 -9.68 -7.84 2.78
N LEU A 258 -9.72 -6.50 2.90
CA LEU A 258 -10.14 -5.59 1.83
C LEU A 258 -9.25 -5.74 0.59
N TRP A 259 -7.94 -5.64 0.73
CA TRP A 259 -7.02 -5.76 -0.40
C TRP A 259 -6.96 -7.17 -0.98
N SER A 260 -7.14 -8.21 -0.15
CA SER A 260 -7.31 -9.59 -0.63
C SER A 260 -8.61 -9.77 -1.41
N PHE A 261 -9.67 -9.08 -1.01
CA PHE A 261 -10.93 -9.01 -1.76
C PHE A 261 -10.74 -8.29 -3.09
N GLU A 262 -10.03 -7.16 -3.13
CA GLU A 262 -9.74 -6.47 -4.39
C GLU A 262 -8.92 -7.32 -5.35
N ALA A 263 -7.95 -8.10 -4.86
CA ALA A 263 -7.22 -9.07 -5.69
C ALA A 263 -8.18 -10.05 -6.39
N GLU A 264 -9.12 -10.61 -5.63
CA GLU A 264 -10.11 -11.55 -6.17
C GLU A 264 -11.18 -10.86 -7.02
N LEU A 265 -11.49 -9.59 -6.75
CA LEU A 265 -12.42 -8.77 -7.53
C LEU A 265 -11.84 -8.45 -8.91
N ILE A 266 -10.55 -8.08 -8.97
CA ILE A 266 -9.81 -7.96 -10.22
C ILE A 266 -9.89 -9.29 -10.97
N GLY A 267 -9.53 -10.41 -10.34
CA GLY A 267 -9.59 -11.73 -10.96
C GLY A 267 -11.00 -12.10 -11.47
N ALA A 268 -12.04 -11.71 -10.73
CA ALA A 268 -13.43 -11.90 -11.10
C ALA A 268 -13.82 -11.05 -12.33
N PHE A 269 -13.31 -9.83 -12.46
CA PHE A 269 -13.45 -9.05 -13.71
C PHE A 269 -12.72 -9.71 -14.87
N LEU A 270 -11.51 -10.25 -14.65
CA LEU A 270 -10.75 -10.89 -15.72
C LEU A 270 -11.48 -12.12 -16.27
N ARG A 271 -12.08 -12.94 -15.39
CA ARG A 271 -12.93 -14.08 -15.79
C ARG A 271 -14.18 -13.67 -16.56
N ARG A 272 -14.57 -12.40 -16.52
CA ARG A 272 -15.69 -11.80 -17.28
C ARG A 272 -15.20 -11.03 -18.53
N GLY A 273 -13.92 -11.15 -18.88
CA GLY A 273 -13.32 -10.45 -20.02
C GLY A 273 -13.25 -8.93 -19.82
N LYS A 274 -13.14 -8.47 -18.57
CA LYS A 274 -13.09 -7.04 -18.22
C LYS A 274 -11.78 -6.71 -17.51
N MET A 275 -11.07 -5.69 -18.00
CA MET A 275 -9.88 -5.13 -17.35
C MET A 275 -10.28 -3.88 -16.56
N PRO A 276 -10.37 -3.90 -15.22
CA PRO A 276 -10.64 -2.68 -14.47
C PRO A 276 -9.51 -1.67 -14.66
N GLY A 277 -9.84 -0.38 -14.62
CA GLY A 277 -8.81 0.66 -14.49
C GLY A 277 -8.09 0.53 -13.15
N ILE A 278 -6.75 0.48 -13.16
CA ILE A 278 -5.91 0.49 -11.96
C ILE A 278 -5.15 1.80 -11.90
N LEU A 279 -5.17 2.44 -10.74
CA LEU A 279 -4.52 3.71 -10.52
C LEU A 279 -3.00 3.56 -10.44
N LEU A 280 -2.31 4.38 -11.22
CA LEU A 280 -0.86 4.49 -11.20
C LEU A 280 -0.41 5.35 -10.02
N SER A 281 0.65 4.91 -9.33
CA SER A 281 1.22 5.68 -8.22
C SER A 281 1.76 7.04 -8.69
N VAL A 282 1.66 8.06 -7.84
CA VAL A 282 2.25 9.38 -8.12
C VAL A 282 3.77 9.38 -8.22
N THR A 283 4.40 8.25 -7.91
CA THR A 283 5.84 8.01 -8.01
C THR A 283 6.28 7.59 -9.41
N TYR A 284 5.34 7.23 -10.30
CA TYR A 284 5.63 7.10 -11.72
C TYR A 284 5.74 8.49 -12.36
N GLU A 285 6.37 8.55 -13.53
CA GLU A 285 6.32 9.79 -14.31
C GLU A 285 4.91 10.01 -14.85
N SER A 286 4.46 11.26 -14.86
CA SER A 286 3.22 11.70 -15.48
C SER A 286 1.98 10.83 -15.16
N PRO A 287 1.74 10.47 -13.88
CA PRO A 287 0.65 9.56 -13.47
C PRO A 287 -0.73 10.09 -13.84
N GLN A 288 -0.87 11.40 -14.06
CA GLN A 288 -2.10 12.05 -14.48
C GLN A 288 -2.50 11.64 -15.91
N ILE A 289 -1.54 11.39 -16.81
CA ILE A 289 -1.83 10.94 -18.19
C ILE A 289 -2.55 9.59 -18.14
N TRP A 290 -2.13 8.70 -17.24
CA TRP A 290 -2.76 7.40 -17.04
C TRP A 290 -4.06 7.50 -16.25
N ASN A 291 -4.05 8.20 -15.11
CA ASN A 291 -5.16 8.17 -14.17
C ASN A 291 -6.36 9.00 -14.63
N MET A 292 -6.17 10.14 -15.32
CA MET A 292 -7.27 11.04 -15.66
C MET A 292 -8.35 10.38 -16.55
N PRO A 293 -8.00 9.64 -17.62
CA PRO A 293 -9.01 8.91 -18.41
C PRO A 293 -9.80 7.88 -17.60
N LEU A 294 -9.19 7.26 -16.58
CA LEU A 294 -9.87 6.29 -15.71
C LEU A 294 -10.93 6.94 -14.81
N LEU A 295 -10.87 8.26 -14.64
CA LEU A 295 -11.86 9.01 -13.86
C LEU A 295 -13.08 9.40 -14.68
N HIS A 296 -12.89 9.68 -15.96
CA HIS A 296 -13.95 10.29 -16.76
C HIS A 296 -14.51 9.35 -17.81
N ASP A 297 -13.70 8.43 -18.32
CA ASP A 297 -14.00 7.76 -19.59
C ASP A 297 -14.18 6.24 -19.44
N TYR A 298 -13.48 5.59 -18.49
CA TYR A 298 -13.42 4.13 -18.43
C TYR A 298 -13.52 3.52 -17.02
N LYS A 299 -14.59 2.75 -16.77
CA LYS A 299 -14.64 1.75 -15.68
C LYS A 299 -13.77 0.54 -16.00
N PHE A 300 -13.88 0.05 -17.24
CA PHE A 300 -13.10 -1.05 -17.78
C PHE A 300 -12.37 -0.59 -19.04
N ILE A 301 -11.07 -0.85 -19.13
CA ILE A 301 -10.22 -0.40 -20.24
C ILE A 301 -10.40 -1.35 -21.43
N PRO A 302 -10.90 -0.88 -22.59
CA PRO A 302 -11.19 -1.75 -23.74
C PRO A 302 -9.93 -2.18 -24.51
N ALA A 303 -8.80 -1.48 -24.33
CA ALA A 303 -7.58 -1.68 -25.12
C ALA A 303 -6.80 -2.95 -24.77
N PHE A 304 -7.07 -3.59 -23.63
CA PHE A 304 -6.32 -4.74 -23.16
C PHE A 304 -7.11 -6.03 -23.33
N ASN A 305 -6.51 -6.99 -24.04
CA ASN A 305 -7.01 -8.35 -24.07
C ASN A 305 -6.79 -8.99 -22.71
N VAL A 306 -7.85 -9.54 -22.14
CA VAL A 306 -7.80 -10.09 -20.79
C VAL A 306 -7.67 -11.60 -20.84
N THR A 307 -6.65 -12.13 -20.18
CA THR A 307 -6.55 -13.56 -19.89
C THR A 307 -7.27 -13.85 -18.57
N PRO A 308 -8.31 -14.70 -18.57
CA PRO A 308 -8.93 -15.16 -17.33
C PRO A 308 -7.91 -15.82 -16.41
N VAL A 309 -8.02 -15.54 -15.11
CA VAL A 309 -7.20 -16.15 -14.04
C VAL A 309 -8.06 -17.08 -13.20
N LYS A 310 -7.45 -18.09 -12.58
CA LYS A 310 -8.19 -19.03 -11.72
C LYS A 310 -8.69 -18.34 -10.45
N GLU A 311 -9.76 -18.86 -9.89
CA GLU A 311 -10.25 -18.44 -8.57
C GLU A 311 -9.17 -18.64 -7.50
N GLY A 312 -9.00 -17.66 -6.62
CA GLY A 312 -7.98 -17.67 -5.56
C GLY A 312 -6.55 -17.39 -6.04
N GLU A 313 -6.28 -17.29 -7.35
CA GLU A 313 -4.92 -17.14 -7.87
C GLU A 313 -4.30 -15.78 -7.51
N LEU A 314 -5.02 -14.69 -7.77
CA LEU A 314 -4.54 -13.34 -7.49
C LEU A 314 -4.48 -13.05 -5.99
N GLY A 315 -5.47 -13.50 -5.21
CA GLY A 315 -5.47 -13.38 -3.76
C GLY A 315 -4.34 -14.17 -3.10
N ASN A 316 -4.06 -15.39 -3.56
CA ASN A 316 -2.91 -16.16 -3.04
C ASN A 316 -1.57 -15.49 -3.38
N THR A 317 -1.45 -14.94 -4.59
CA THR A 317 -0.26 -14.21 -5.05
C THR A 317 -0.04 -12.94 -4.21
N TYR A 318 -1.07 -12.12 -4.05
CA TYR A 318 -1.04 -10.92 -3.22
C TYR A 318 -0.63 -11.22 -1.77
N LEU A 319 -1.30 -12.18 -1.12
CA LEU A 319 -0.96 -12.61 0.24
C LEU A 319 0.47 -13.16 0.35
N GLY A 320 0.98 -13.80 -0.71
CA GLY A 320 2.37 -14.22 -0.80
C GLY A 320 3.35 -13.04 -0.75
N HIS A 321 3.06 -11.97 -1.51
CA HIS A 321 3.87 -10.76 -1.50
C HIS A 321 3.82 -10.03 -0.15
N ILE A 322 2.64 -9.84 0.45
CA ILE A 322 2.53 -9.21 1.78
C ILE A 322 3.30 -10.01 2.83
N ARG A 323 3.20 -11.36 2.80
CA ARG A 323 3.98 -12.23 3.69
C ARG A 323 5.49 -12.01 3.55
N GLN A 324 5.98 -11.91 2.32
CA GLN A 324 7.39 -11.67 2.04
C GLN A 324 7.84 -10.30 2.55
N ILE A 325 7.06 -9.25 2.31
CA ILE A 325 7.35 -7.88 2.78
C ILE A 325 7.44 -7.88 4.31
N VAL A 326 6.37 -8.29 5.01
CA VAL A 326 6.31 -8.32 6.48
C VAL A 326 7.42 -9.19 7.06
N GLY A 327 7.67 -10.36 6.47
CA GLY A 327 8.72 -11.28 6.90
C GLY A 327 10.15 -10.74 6.75
N ARG A 328 10.38 -9.73 5.90
CA ARG A 328 11.70 -9.14 5.64
C ARG A 328 11.95 -7.81 6.35
N ILE A 329 10.93 -7.19 6.96
CA ILE A 329 11.08 -5.91 7.69
C ILE A 329 12.09 -6.03 8.82
N LEU A 330 11.95 -7.08 9.65
CA LEU A 330 12.71 -7.21 10.88
C LEU A 330 14.09 -7.89 10.72
N PRO A 331 14.24 -8.98 9.93
CA PRO A 331 15.55 -9.58 9.69
C PRO A 331 16.57 -8.56 9.16
N GLY A 332 17.77 -8.56 9.73
CA GLY A 332 18.82 -7.60 9.40
C GLY A 332 18.64 -6.19 9.98
N GLN A 333 17.48 -5.85 10.54
CA GLN A 333 17.19 -4.49 11.05
C GLN A 333 16.90 -4.44 12.56
N ARG A 334 16.80 -5.59 13.25
CA ARG A 334 16.46 -5.68 14.68
C ARG A 334 17.22 -4.71 15.60
N LYS A 335 18.54 -4.56 15.42
CA LYS A 335 19.34 -3.61 16.22
C LYS A 335 18.91 -2.15 16.03
N LYS A 336 18.41 -1.80 14.85
CA LYS A 336 17.89 -0.46 14.54
C LYS A 336 16.55 -0.22 15.24
N PHE A 337 15.63 -1.19 15.21
CA PHE A 337 14.38 -1.15 15.99
C PHE A 337 14.66 -0.99 17.48
N GLN A 338 15.56 -1.81 18.04
CA GLN A 338 16.00 -1.72 19.43
C GLN A 338 16.54 -0.33 19.80
N LYS A 339 17.40 0.23 18.95
CA LYS A 339 17.97 1.56 19.18
C LYS A 339 16.89 2.65 19.09
N ALA A 340 15.97 2.55 18.13
CA ALA A 340 14.86 3.47 17.96
C ALA A 340 13.89 3.45 19.16
N ALA A 341 13.48 2.26 19.60
CA ALA A 341 12.63 2.10 20.79
C ALA A 341 13.29 2.65 22.06
N LYS A 342 14.61 2.45 22.23
CA LYS A 342 15.38 3.08 23.33
C LYS A 342 15.31 4.60 23.27
N TRP A 343 15.47 5.20 22.09
CA TRP A 343 15.37 6.66 21.95
C TRP A 343 13.98 7.18 22.32
N LEU A 344 12.93 6.49 21.90
CA LEU A 344 11.55 6.83 22.23
C LEU A 344 11.26 6.67 23.73
N ALA A 345 11.69 5.57 24.34
CA ALA A 345 11.53 5.32 25.77
C ALA A 345 12.28 6.34 26.62
N GLU A 346 13.51 6.69 26.24
CA GLU A 346 14.29 7.75 26.89
C GLU A 346 13.58 9.11 26.82
N ALA A 347 12.99 9.46 25.66
CA ALA A 347 12.23 10.69 25.50
C ALA A 347 11.02 10.72 26.44
N ALA A 348 10.22 9.65 26.47
CA ALA A 348 9.08 9.53 27.37
C ALA A 348 9.47 9.70 28.85
N ARG A 349 10.54 9.02 29.30
CA ARG A 349 11.03 9.11 30.68
C ARG A 349 11.51 10.51 31.05
N LYS A 350 12.18 11.19 30.11
CA LYS A 350 12.66 12.56 30.29
C LYS A 350 11.58 13.62 30.03
N LYS A 351 10.30 13.21 29.87
CA LYS A 351 9.17 14.08 29.55
C LYS A 351 9.43 14.96 28.31
N ARG A 352 10.09 14.38 27.30
CA ARG A 352 10.29 14.95 25.97
C ARG A 352 9.21 14.46 25.03
N THR A 353 9.02 15.18 23.93
CA THR A 353 7.95 14.86 22.98
C THR A 353 8.49 13.95 21.88
N SER A 354 7.73 12.90 21.57
CA SER A 354 7.92 12.10 20.37
C SER A 354 6.87 12.51 19.34
N TYR A 355 7.30 12.88 18.14
CA TYR A 355 6.43 13.24 17.03
C TYR A 355 6.36 12.09 16.04
N ALA A 356 5.16 11.69 15.65
CA ALA A 356 4.94 10.72 14.57
C ALA A 356 4.47 11.46 13.32
N LEU A 357 5.27 11.40 12.25
CA LEU A 357 5.01 12.01 10.96
C LEU A 357 4.64 10.89 10.00
N LEU A 358 3.33 10.69 9.84
CA LEU A 358 2.76 9.49 9.21
C LEU A 358 2.12 9.88 7.86
N ILE A 359 2.31 9.03 6.86
CA ILE A 359 1.70 9.18 5.54
C ILE A 359 0.63 8.09 5.30
N HIS A 360 -0.06 8.16 4.15
CA HIS A 360 -0.86 7.07 3.58
C HIS A 360 -1.99 6.47 4.44
N GLY A 361 -2.54 7.22 5.39
CA GLY A 361 -3.75 6.82 6.13
C GLY A 361 -3.50 6.04 7.41
N LEU A 362 -2.23 5.91 7.84
CA LEU A 362 -1.92 5.50 9.22
C LEU A 362 -2.29 6.65 10.17
N ALA A 363 -3.45 6.54 10.80
CA ALA A 363 -3.98 7.49 11.78
C ALA A 363 -4.22 6.76 13.11
N PRO A 364 -3.19 6.57 13.95
CA PRO A 364 -3.32 5.81 15.20
C PRO A 364 -4.14 6.56 16.26
N GLU A 365 -4.33 7.87 16.11
CA GLU A 365 -5.13 8.66 17.04
C GLU A 365 -6.56 8.14 17.12
N GLY A 366 -6.99 7.78 18.32
CA GLY A 366 -8.31 7.22 18.56
C GLY A 366 -8.45 5.74 18.16
N LEU A 367 -7.44 5.14 17.53
CA LEU A 367 -7.44 3.70 17.31
C LEU A 367 -7.26 2.94 18.64
N PRO A 368 -7.89 1.76 18.74
CA PRO A 368 -7.74 0.90 19.91
C PRO A 368 -6.30 0.42 20.05
N GLY A 369 -5.79 0.43 21.28
CA GLY A 369 -4.42 0.00 21.57
C GLY A 369 -3.35 1.06 21.29
N ASP A 370 -3.70 2.29 20.92
CA ASP A 370 -2.76 3.41 20.97
C ASP A 370 -2.45 3.79 22.44
N PRO A 371 -1.18 3.67 22.90
CA PRO A 371 -0.79 4.13 24.23
C PRO A 371 -0.62 5.65 24.36
N GLY A 372 -0.78 6.43 23.28
CA GLY A 372 -0.61 7.89 23.31
C GLY A 372 0.85 8.32 23.42
N LEU A 373 1.76 7.55 22.80
CA LEU A 373 3.22 7.84 22.84
C LEU A 373 3.64 9.02 21.97
N PHE A 374 2.84 9.38 20.97
CA PHE A 374 3.21 10.33 19.95
C PHE A 374 2.24 11.51 19.86
N THR A 375 2.78 12.68 19.57
CA THR A 375 2.01 13.75 18.91
C THR A 375 2.02 13.46 17.42
N VAL A 376 0.85 13.20 16.83
CA VAL A 376 0.78 12.76 15.43
C VAL A 376 0.57 13.96 14.51
N PHE A 377 1.34 13.98 13.43
CA PHE A 377 1.07 14.79 12.26
C PHE A 377 0.71 13.84 11.12
N SER A 378 -0.59 13.73 10.83
CA SER A 378 -1.09 12.99 9.67
C SER A 378 -1.02 13.86 8.40
N GLU A 379 -1.05 13.20 7.25
CA GLU A 379 -0.77 13.81 5.96
C GLU A 379 -1.70 14.97 5.59
N GLY A 380 -1.08 16.01 5.01
CA GLY A 380 -1.70 17.27 4.61
C GLY A 380 -0.66 18.22 3.99
N ASN A 381 0.61 18.10 4.37
CA ASN A 381 1.74 18.76 3.71
C ASN A 381 2.93 17.81 3.66
N ALA A 382 3.41 17.47 2.47
CA ALA A 382 4.48 16.48 2.20
C ALA A 382 5.85 16.76 2.85
N TYR A 383 5.95 17.76 3.74
CA TYR A 383 7.20 18.21 4.34
C TYR A 383 7.08 18.66 5.80
N TYR A 384 5.92 18.44 6.44
CA TYR A 384 5.65 18.73 7.86
C TYR A 384 6.23 20.05 8.40
N PRO A 385 6.00 21.21 7.74
CA PRO A 385 6.53 22.51 8.16
C PRO A 385 6.12 22.91 9.59
N GLN A 386 5.02 22.35 10.10
CA GLN A 386 4.58 22.54 11.48
C GLN A 386 5.61 22.06 12.50
N LEU A 387 6.42 21.05 12.17
CA LEU A 387 7.45 20.53 13.07
C LEU A 387 8.50 21.60 13.38
N ASP A 388 8.84 22.46 12.40
CA ASP A 388 9.83 23.55 12.50
C ASP A 388 9.59 24.45 13.72
N LYS A 389 8.34 24.57 14.18
CA LYS A 389 7.92 25.46 15.27
C LYS A 389 7.90 24.81 16.65
N VAL A 390 7.88 23.48 16.70
CA VAL A 390 7.55 22.74 17.94
C VAL A 390 8.66 21.81 18.41
N ILE A 391 9.47 21.25 17.51
CA ILE A 391 10.52 20.30 17.89
C ILE A 391 11.66 20.99 18.64
N ARG A 392 12.14 20.36 19.71
CA ARG A 392 13.18 20.88 20.60
C ARG A 392 14.29 19.86 20.81
N LYS A 393 15.38 20.33 21.40
CA LYS A 393 16.52 19.48 21.80
C LYS A 393 16.06 18.27 22.62
N ASN A 394 16.58 17.10 22.26
CA ASN A 394 16.26 15.79 22.84
C ASN A 394 14.83 15.26 22.57
N ASP A 395 14.01 15.91 21.75
CA ASP A 395 12.80 15.30 21.22
C ASP A 395 13.14 14.21 20.19
N VAL A 396 12.14 13.42 19.80
CA VAL A 396 12.29 12.37 18.78
C VAL A 396 11.27 12.57 17.67
N ALA A 397 11.73 12.58 16.42
CA ALA A 397 10.87 12.56 15.24
C ALA A 397 10.89 11.15 14.61
N LEU A 398 9.74 10.49 14.57
CA LEU A 398 9.51 9.26 13.83
C LEU A 398 8.82 9.60 12.52
N PHE A 399 9.53 9.45 11.40
CA PHE A 399 8.95 9.53 10.07
C PHE A 399 8.65 8.13 9.56
N VAL A 400 7.39 7.86 9.27
CA VAL A 400 6.96 6.66 8.55
C VAL A 400 6.49 7.15 7.20
N GLY A 401 7.34 6.94 6.19
CA GLY A 401 7.27 7.58 4.89
C GLY A 401 7.32 6.60 3.73
N TYR A 402 7.32 7.14 2.50
CA TYR A 402 7.13 6.35 1.30
C TYR A 402 8.44 5.83 0.73
N ASN A 403 8.95 6.44 -0.34
CA ASN A 403 10.08 5.94 -1.12
C ASN A 403 11.25 6.93 -1.25
N TRP A 404 11.28 7.99 -0.43
CA TRP A 404 12.28 9.06 -0.52
C TRP A 404 12.82 9.50 0.84
N TYR A 405 14.11 9.83 0.83
CA TYR A 405 14.72 10.55 1.94
C TYR A 405 14.07 11.94 2.08
N PRO A 406 13.70 12.37 3.30
CA PRO A 406 13.05 13.67 3.51
C PRO A 406 14.07 14.74 3.96
N PRO A 407 14.83 15.40 3.04
CA PRO A 407 15.94 16.27 3.41
C PRO A 407 15.53 17.47 4.25
N ARG A 408 14.34 18.04 4.00
CA ARG A 408 13.83 19.16 4.80
C ARG A 408 13.56 18.73 6.24
N LEU A 409 12.82 17.64 6.42
CA LEU A 409 12.54 17.08 7.75
C LEU A 409 13.85 16.76 8.49
N ALA A 410 14.79 16.09 7.81
CA ALA A 410 16.06 15.72 8.42
C ALA A 410 16.86 16.95 8.89
N LYS A 411 16.91 18.02 8.09
CA LYS A 411 17.54 19.30 8.45
C LYS A 411 16.83 19.98 9.62
N THR A 412 15.49 19.96 9.65
CA THR A 412 14.70 20.50 10.76
C THR A 412 15.05 19.83 12.09
N VAL A 413 15.12 18.49 12.09
CA VAL A 413 15.45 17.71 13.30
C VAL A 413 16.91 17.94 13.71
N ASP A 414 17.84 18.01 12.77
CA ASP A 414 19.26 18.29 13.06
C ASP A 414 19.45 19.69 13.67
N LYS A 415 18.78 20.72 13.12
CA LYS A 415 18.83 22.09 13.64
C LYS A 415 18.35 22.16 15.09
N ALA A 416 17.38 21.32 15.46
CA ALA A 416 16.83 21.28 16.81
C ALA A 416 17.69 20.47 17.80
N ASP A 417 18.78 19.82 17.36
CA ASP A 417 19.55 18.87 18.19
C ASP A 417 18.65 17.76 18.77
N ALA A 418 17.72 17.29 17.94
CA ALA A 418 16.77 16.21 18.23
C ALA A 418 17.19 14.90 17.54
N ARG A 419 16.52 13.80 17.86
CA ARG A 419 16.75 12.48 17.26
C ARG A 419 15.73 12.20 16.17
N GLN A 420 16.12 11.48 15.14
CA GLN A 420 15.25 11.10 14.02
C GLN A 420 15.33 9.61 13.70
N ILE A 421 14.16 9.00 13.56
CA ILE A 421 13.95 7.65 13.06
C ILE A 421 13.24 7.81 11.73
N LEU A 422 13.91 7.47 10.63
CA LEU A 422 13.40 7.60 9.28
C LEU A 422 13.10 6.23 8.71
N CYS A 423 11.82 5.92 8.54
CA CYS A 423 11.33 4.66 8.02
C CYS A 423 10.77 4.90 6.61
N PHE A 424 11.40 4.34 5.58
CA PHE A 424 10.94 4.42 4.19
C PHE A 424 11.61 3.32 3.37
N THR A 425 11.15 3.07 2.14
CA THR A 425 11.81 2.13 1.21
C THR A 425 12.71 2.91 0.27
N LEU A 426 13.97 2.51 0.06
CA LEU A 426 14.77 3.10 -1.02
C LEU A 426 14.39 2.46 -2.35
N VAL A 427 14.19 3.28 -3.38
CA VAL A 427 14.08 2.81 -4.76
C VAL A 427 15.44 2.24 -5.19
N GLN A 428 15.57 0.91 -5.18
CA GLN A 428 16.86 0.23 -5.43
C GLN A 428 17.16 0.03 -6.93
N GLU A 429 16.14 -0.04 -7.78
CA GLU A 429 16.30 -0.24 -9.23
C GLU A 429 15.53 0.83 -10.01
N ALA A 430 16.12 1.37 -11.08
CA ALA A 430 15.34 2.11 -12.07
C ALA A 430 14.26 1.16 -12.65
N PRO A 431 13.05 1.66 -12.98
CA PRO A 431 12.02 0.80 -13.56
C PRO A 431 12.59 0.05 -14.78
N PRO A 432 12.18 -1.21 -15.02
CA PRO A 432 12.73 -2.03 -16.10
C PRO A 432 12.62 -1.29 -17.45
N LYS A 433 13.70 -1.33 -18.23
CA LYS A 433 13.75 -0.72 -19.58
C LYS A 433 13.07 -1.64 -20.61
N PRO A 434 12.25 -1.11 -21.53
CA PRO A 434 11.82 0.29 -21.61
C PRO A 434 10.73 0.59 -20.56
N ALA A 435 10.86 1.74 -19.87
CA ALA A 435 9.78 2.29 -19.08
C ALA A 435 8.75 2.89 -20.04
N VAL A 436 7.80 2.09 -20.53
CA VAL A 436 6.78 2.53 -21.50
C VAL A 436 5.59 3.14 -20.75
N TYR A 437 5.71 4.39 -20.30
CA TYR A 437 5.30 5.62 -20.98
C TYR A 437 5.54 6.74 -19.97
N GLY A 438 6.42 7.67 -20.32
CA GLY A 438 6.79 8.82 -19.51
C GLY A 438 8.13 8.64 -18.77
N GLU A 439 9.13 9.40 -19.19
CA GLU A 439 10.51 9.36 -18.75
C GLU A 439 10.63 9.75 -17.28
N VAL A 440 10.82 8.80 -16.35
CA VAL A 440 11.15 9.14 -14.95
C VAL A 440 12.35 10.08 -14.96
N GLY A 441 12.09 11.39 -14.80
CA GLY A 441 13.14 12.39 -14.69
C GLY A 441 14.11 11.88 -13.64
N GLU A 442 15.40 11.85 -13.97
CA GLU A 442 16.46 11.27 -13.14
C GLU A 442 16.56 12.02 -11.81
N LEU A 443 15.64 11.74 -10.89
CA LEU A 443 15.82 12.02 -9.49
C LEU A 443 16.95 11.10 -9.07
N TYR A 444 18.05 11.69 -8.58
CA TYR A 444 19.11 10.95 -7.94
C TYR A 444 18.50 10.14 -6.78
N HIS A 445 18.34 8.84 -7.00
CA HIS A 445 17.87 7.89 -6.00
C HIS A 445 19.08 7.17 -5.43
N PRO A 446 19.40 7.35 -4.14
CA PRO A 446 20.39 6.54 -3.45
C PRO A 446 20.03 5.07 -3.59
N THR A 447 20.98 4.26 -4.05
CA THR A 447 20.79 2.82 -4.22
C THR A 447 20.92 2.06 -2.90
N SER A 448 21.46 2.70 -1.85
CA SER A 448 21.54 2.16 -0.50
C SER A 448 21.42 3.21 0.61
N PHE A 449 21.02 2.79 1.81
CA PHE A 449 20.90 3.67 2.98
C PHE A 449 22.25 4.25 3.43
N ASP A 450 23.36 3.60 3.09
CA ASP A 450 24.70 4.06 3.46
C ASP A 450 25.15 5.28 2.63
N GLN A 451 24.54 5.49 1.46
CA GLN A 451 24.76 6.66 0.61
C GLN A 451 23.98 7.90 1.07
N LEU A 452 23.03 7.73 1.99
CA LEU A 452 22.30 8.86 2.57
C LEU A 452 23.16 9.61 3.58
N PRO A 453 22.86 10.89 3.89
CA PRO A 453 23.60 11.62 4.90
C PRO A 453 23.53 10.89 6.26
N GLN A 454 24.67 10.60 6.86
CA GLN A 454 24.74 9.87 8.14
C GLN A 454 24.91 10.85 9.30
N ALA A 455 24.29 10.54 10.45
CA ALA A 455 24.44 11.32 11.68
C ALA A 455 24.18 10.44 12.92
N LYS A 456 24.82 10.78 14.06
CA LYS A 456 24.67 9.99 15.31
C LYS A 456 23.23 9.98 15.85
N ASN A 457 22.49 11.06 15.59
CA ASN A 457 21.09 11.27 15.94
C ASN A 457 20.10 10.70 14.89
N ARG A 458 20.56 9.90 13.92
CA ARG A 458 19.73 9.34 12.85
C ARG A 458 19.74 7.81 12.83
N ILE A 459 18.56 7.23 12.56
CA ILE A 459 18.35 5.81 12.30
C ILE A 459 17.52 5.69 11.02
N TYR A 460 17.95 4.80 10.12
CA TYR A 460 17.22 4.44 8.91
C TYR A 460 16.63 3.03 9.02
N ILE A 461 15.32 2.88 8.91
CA ILE A 461 14.62 1.59 8.86
C ILE A 461 14.03 1.42 7.46
N ASP A 462 14.42 0.35 6.77
CA ASP A 462 13.86 -0.01 5.47
C ASP A 462 12.47 -0.62 5.67
N LEU A 463 11.44 -0.05 5.05
CA LEU A 463 10.08 -0.58 5.10
C LEU A 463 9.89 -1.84 4.22
N ARG A 464 10.80 -2.10 3.27
CA ARG A 464 10.80 -3.31 2.42
C ARG A 464 9.57 -3.50 1.55
N PHE A 465 8.66 -2.53 1.44
CA PHE A 465 7.48 -2.65 0.58
C PHE A 465 7.88 -2.50 -0.90
N ALA A 466 7.01 -2.91 -1.82
CA ALA A 466 7.37 -2.93 -3.23
C ALA A 466 7.53 -1.53 -3.82
N GLN A 467 8.49 -1.39 -4.73
CA GLN A 467 8.68 -0.15 -5.46
C GLN A 467 7.38 0.28 -6.14
N TYR A 468 7.07 1.57 -6.05
CA TYR A 468 5.82 2.17 -6.53
C TYR A 468 4.53 1.70 -5.84
N ASN A 469 4.65 0.97 -4.74
CA ASN A 469 3.54 0.58 -3.87
C ASN A 469 2.45 -0.23 -4.58
N ALA A 470 2.84 -1.11 -5.49
CA ALA A 470 1.93 -2.11 -6.02
C ALA A 470 2.71 -3.39 -6.38
N VAL A 471 2.16 -4.55 -6.05
CA VAL A 471 2.86 -5.84 -6.19
C VAL A 471 2.24 -6.79 -7.20
N LEU A 472 0.94 -6.71 -7.40
CA LEU A 472 0.21 -7.72 -8.13
C LEU A 472 0.33 -7.48 -9.64
N LYS A 473 1.12 -8.30 -10.32
CA LYS A 473 1.16 -8.33 -11.79
C LYS A 473 -0.12 -8.95 -12.33
N ILE A 474 -0.79 -8.23 -13.23
CA ILE A 474 -1.98 -8.71 -13.94
C ILE A 474 -1.55 -9.17 -15.34
N PRO A 475 -1.85 -10.40 -15.79
CA PRO A 475 -1.46 -10.87 -17.12
C PRO A 475 -1.94 -9.94 -18.24
N GLY A 476 -1.02 -9.52 -19.11
CA GLY A 476 -1.34 -8.66 -20.26
C GLY A 476 -1.59 -7.19 -19.92
N TYR A 477 -1.39 -6.76 -18.67
CA TYR A 477 -1.64 -5.39 -18.23
C TYR A 477 -0.35 -4.75 -17.67
N PRO A 478 -0.01 -3.51 -18.07
CA PRO A 478 1.31 -2.93 -17.78
C PRO A 478 1.45 -2.40 -16.35
N ILE A 479 0.33 -2.16 -15.64
CA ILE A 479 0.36 -1.52 -14.33
C ILE A 479 0.14 -2.57 -13.23
N PRO A 480 1.05 -2.67 -12.24
CA PRO A 480 0.81 -3.53 -11.08
C PRO A 480 -0.34 -2.99 -10.22
N ALA A 481 -1.10 -3.89 -9.63
CA ALA A 481 -2.19 -3.56 -8.72
C ALA A 481 -1.86 -3.87 -7.26
N LEU A 482 -2.73 -3.38 -6.37
CA LEU A 482 -2.80 -3.60 -4.94
C LEU A 482 -1.63 -3.04 -4.14
N GLU A 483 -1.94 -2.13 -3.22
CA GLU A 483 -0.95 -1.45 -2.39
C GLU A 483 -0.28 -2.37 -1.37
N THR A 484 0.89 -1.96 -0.88
CA THR A 484 1.65 -2.71 0.12
C THR A 484 2.25 -1.86 1.23
N SER A 485 2.29 -0.53 1.07
CA SER A 485 2.96 0.39 1.96
C SER A 485 2.22 0.48 3.28
N SER A 486 0.89 0.49 3.30
CA SER A 486 0.12 0.61 4.54
C SER A 486 0.46 -0.52 5.52
N PHE A 487 0.67 -1.74 5.03
CA PHE A 487 1.06 -2.89 5.84
C PHE A 487 2.46 -2.74 6.41
N ALA A 488 3.43 -2.29 5.61
CA ALA A 488 4.79 -2.10 6.07
C ALA A 488 4.88 -0.97 7.09
N GLU A 489 4.18 0.14 6.83
CA GLU A 489 4.07 1.31 7.69
C GLU A 489 3.44 0.94 9.04
N ASP A 490 2.29 0.24 9.03
CA ASP A 490 1.62 -0.24 10.24
C ASP A 490 2.52 -1.18 11.06
N VAL A 491 3.19 -2.13 10.39
CA VAL A 491 4.10 -3.08 11.06
C VAL A 491 5.24 -2.35 11.75
N VAL A 492 5.89 -1.41 11.08
CA VAL A 492 7.01 -0.67 11.68
C VAL A 492 6.54 0.24 12.81
N TYR A 493 5.44 0.96 12.62
CA TYR A 493 4.88 1.85 13.65
C TYR A 493 4.52 1.06 14.91
N TRP A 494 3.70 0.01 14.79
CA TRP A 494 3.23 -0.75 15.94
C TRP A 494 4.32 -1.62 16.57
N HIS A 495 5.32 -2.05 15.81
CA HIS A 495 6.52 -2.70 16.38
C HIS A 495 7.27 -1.72 17.30
N LEU A 496 7.54 -0.50 16.82
CA LEU A 496 8.22 0.54 17.62
C LEU A 496 7.40 0.96 18.83
N VAL A 497 6.08 1.09 18.70
CA VAL A 497 5.17 1.35 19.84
C VAL A 497 5.35 0.26 20.91
N ALA A 498 5.26 -1.01 20.52
CA ALA A 498 5.30 -2.11 21.46
C ALA A 498 6.65 -2.23 22.20
N ASP A 499 7.76 -2.18 21.46
CA ASP A 499 9.10 -2.20 22.05
C ASP A 499 9.32 -1.00 22.99
N THR A 500 8.79 0.17 22.63
CA THR A 500 8.90 1.38 23.45
C THR A 500 8.14 1.23 24.76
N VAL A 501 6.89 0.73 24.73
CA VAL A 501 6.10 0.49 25.95
C VAL A 501 6.78 -0.53 26.85
N GLU A 502 7.30 -1.63 26.29
CA GLU A 502 8.05 -2.64 27.06
C GLU A 502 9.25 -2.03 27.80
N LEU A 503 10.03 -1.17 27.11
CA LEU A 503 11.16 -0.50 27.74
C LEU A 503 10.70 0.51 28.80
N ILE A 504 9.64 1.28 28.57
CA ILE A 504 9.13 2.25 29.56
C ILE A 504 8.77 1.56 30.88
N VAL A 505 8.23 0.33 30.83
CA VAL A 505 7.83 -0.42 32.02
C VAL A 505 9.03 -1.08 32.72
N LYS A 506 9.94 -1.70 31.97
CA LYS A 506 11.08 -2.44 32.53
C LYS A 506 12.01 -1.63 33.44
N ASP A 507 12.06 -0.31 33.26
CA ASP A 507 12.92 0.58 34.05
C ASP A 507 12.17 1.26 35.22
N ARG A 508 10.94 0.82 35.52
CA ARG A 508 10.19 1.23 36.73
C ARG A 508 10.40 0.29 37.91
N ASP A 509 10.82 -0.94 37.62
CA ASP A 509 11.29 -1.95 38.58
C ASP A 509 12.80 -1.78 38.78
#